data_AF-A0A699HPD1-F1
#
_entry.id   AF-A0A699HPD1-F1
#
_cell.length_a   1.000
_cell.length_b   1.000
_cell.length_c   1.000
_cell.angle_alpha   90.00
_cell.angle_beta   90.00
_cell.angle_gamma   90.00
#
_symmetry.space_group_name_H-M   'P 1'
#
loop_
_entity.id
_entity.type
_entity.pdbx_description
1 polymer ?
#
loop_
_entity_poly.entity_id
_entity_poly.type
_entity_poly.pdbx_seq_one_letter_code
_entity_poly.pdbx_strand_id
1 'polypeptide(L)'
;MSTQQDIYAAGSESRPPMLNKENYVPWSSRLLRYAKSRPNGKLIHNSILNGLYARRMIAEPGDGERDVNVNETFHEQTDDKLSERELKQIEADDQAIQTILLGLPKDIYAAVDSYKTAQEIWLRV
;
A
#
# COMPACT_ATOMS: atom_id res chain seq x y z
N MET A 1 -7.90 -3.01 -40.78
CA MET A 1 -6.59 -3.03 -40.08
C MET A 1 -6.82 -2.41 -38.71
N SER A 2 -6.75 -3.19 -37.63
CA SER A 2 -6.87 -2.66 -36.27
C SER A 2 -5.53 -2.07 -35.86
N THR A 3 -5.54 -0.83 -35.40
CA THR A 3 -4.36 -0.12 -34.90
C THR A 3 -3.92 -0.70 -33.57
N GLN A 4 -2.61 -0.77 -33.35
CA GLN A 4 -1.94 -1.36 -32.17
C GLN A 4 -2.37 -0.74 -30.81
N GLN A 5 -3.17 0.33 -30.83
CA GLN A 5 -3.82 0.94 -29.69
C GLN A 5 -5.02 0.12 -29.16
N ASP A 6 -5.75 -0.59 -30.04
CA ASP A 6 -6.92 -1.39 -29.64
C ASP A 6 -6.52 -2.64 -28.82
N ILE A 7 -5.30 -3.14 -29.04
CA ILE A 7 -4.77 -4.32 -28.33
C ILE A 7 -4.35 -3.95 -26.90
N TYR A 8 -4.01 -2.69 -26.63
CA TYR A 8 -3.61 -2.21 -25.30
C TYR A 8 -4.79 -1.79 -24.41
N ALA A 9 -6.00 -1.72 -24.96
CA ALA A 9 -7.22 -1.35 -24.24
C ALA A 9 -7.94 -2.55 -23.60
N ALA A 10 -7.58 -3.79 -23.95
CA ALA A 10 -8.21 -5.01 -23.44
C ALA A 10 -7.61 -5.53 -22.11
N GLY A 11 -7.26 -4.61 -21.20
CA GLY A 11 -6.89 -4.92 -19.82
C GLY A 11 -7.88 -4.21 -18.90
N SER A 12 -8.93 -4.91 -18.47
CA SER A 12 -10.09 -4.33 -17.79
C SER A 12 -9.71 -3.44 -16.61
N GLU A 13 -10.24 -2.22 -16.55
CA GLU A 13 -10.16 -1.34 -15.37
C GLU A 13 -10.76 -1.99 -14.10
N SER A 14 -11.45 -3.12 -14.24
CA SER A 14 -12.11 -3.83 -13.15
C SER A 14 -11.25 -4.87 -12.41
N ARG A 15 -10.10 -5.30 -12.97
CA ARG A 15 -9.27 -6.35 -12.35
C ARG A 15 -7.78 -5.99 -12.40
N PRO A 16 -7.03 -6.18 -11.29
CA PRO A 16 -5.58 -6.01 -11.30
C PRO A 16 -4.92 -6.91 -12.35
N PRO A 17 -3.88 -6.44 -13.05
CA PRO A 17 -3.11 -7.30 -13.94
C PRO A 17 -2.44 -8.42 -13.14
N MET A 18 -2.52 -9.66 -13.61
CA MET A 18 -1.74 -10.76 -13.05
C MET A 18 -0.28 -10.68 -13.50
N LEU A 19 0.64 -10.93 -12.58
CA LEU A 19 2.07 -11.00 -12.84
C LEU A 19 2.42 -12.32 -13.53
N ASN A 20 3.04 -12.20 -14.70
CA ASN A 20 3.73 -13.29 -15.36
C ASN A 20 5.22 -13.20 -15.04
N LYS A 21 5.89 -14.33 -14.76
CA LYS A 21 7.29 -14.39 -14.29
C LYS A 21 8.29 -13.59 -15.14
N GLU A 22 8.04 -13.49 -16.45
CA GLU A 22 8.93 -12.79 -17.40
C GLU A 22 8.54 -11.32 -17.65
N ASN A 23 7.47 -10.83 -17.03
CA ASN A 23 6.86 -9.55 -17.38
C ASN A 23 6.72 -8.58 -16.19
N TYR A 24 7.68 -8.58 -15.27
CA TYR A 24 7.65 -7.70 -14.09
C TYR A 24 7.54 -6.21 -14.47
N VAL A 25 8.38 -5.70 -15.39
CA VAL A 25 8.39 -4.27 -15.78
C VAL A 25 7.09 -3.83 -16.47
N PRO A 26 6.53 -4.59 -17.43
CA PRO A 26 5.21 -4.31 -17.96
C PRO A 26 4.08 -4.44 -16.93
N TRP A 27 4.16 -5.44 -16.04
CA TRP A 27 3.16 -5.66 -14.99
C TRP A 27 3.15 -4.52 -13.97
N SER A 28 4.32 -4.10 -13.49
CA SER A 28 4.46 -3.05 -12.48
C SER A 28 3.87 -1.73 -12.98
N SER A 29 4.14 -1.39 -14.25
CA SER A 29 3.58 -0.22 -14.92
C SER A 29 2.05 -0.28 -15.01
N ARG A 30 1.48 -1.46 -15.32
CA ARG A 30 0.03 -1.66 -15.41
C ARG A 30 -0.63 -1.63 -14.04
N LEU A 31 -0.01 -2.22 -13.02
CA LEU A 31 -0.50 -2.22 -11.64
C LEU A 31 -0.55 -0.80 -11.07
N LEU A 32 0.52 -0.01 -11.27
CA LEU A 32 0.55 1.39 -10.83
C LEU A 32 -0.49 2.25 -11.56
N ARG A 33 -0.75 1.97 -12.86
CA ARG A 33 -1.81 2.64 -13.61
C ARG A 33 -3.20 2.27 -13.07
N TYR A 34 -3.42 0.99 -12.78
CA TYR A 34 -4.65 0.49 -12.16
C TYR A 34 -4.88 1.10 -10.77
N ALA A 35 -3.85 1.16 -9.92
CA ALA A 35 -3.94 1.79 -8.60
C ALA A 35 -4.38 3.25 -8.69
N LYS A 36 -3.85 4.01 -9.67
CA LYS A 36 -4.23 5.43 -9.89
C LYS A 36 -5.67 5.62 -10.36
N SER A 37 -6.29 4.63 -11.01
CA SER A 37 -7.67 4.73 -11.50
C SER A 37 -8.72 4.34 -10.46
N ARG A 38 -8.32 3.82 -9.29
CA ARG A 38 -9.21 3.47 -8.19
C ARG A 38 -9.63 4.71 -7.37
N PRO A 39 -10.73 4.63 -6.60
CA PRO A 39 -10.99 5.59 -5.52
C PRO A 39 -9.76 5.71 -4.61
N ASN A 40 -9.43 6.91 -4.13
CA ASN A 40 -8.19 7.16 -3.37
C ASN A 40 -6.89 6.82 -4.13
N GLY A 41 -6.92 6.68 -5.46
CA GLY A 41 -5.80 6.15 -6.24
C GLY A 41 -4.46 6.86 -6.07
N LYS A 42 -4.46 8.16 -5.71
CA LYS A 42 -3.24 8.89 -5.33
C LYS A 42 -2.62 8.35 -4.04
N LEU A 43 -3.44 8.05 -3.04
CA LEU A 43 -3.00 7.48 -1.77
C LEU A 43 -2.52 6.04 -1.98
N ILE A 44 -3.30 5.21 -2.70
CA ILE A 44 -2.93 3.81 -3.01
C ILE A 44 -1.57 3.75 -3.72
N HIS A 45 -1.37 4.59 -4.76
CA HIS A 45 -0.09 4.68 -5.45
C HIS A 45 1.05 5.09 -4.51
N ASN A 46 0.79 6.03 -3.60
CA ASN A 46 1.77 6.45 -2.61
C ASN A 46 2.14 5.30 -1.66
N SER A 47 1.15 4.53 -1.19
CA SER A 47 1.35 3.38 -0.30
C SER A 47 2.19 2.27 -0.92
N ILE A 48 2.00 2.01 -2.23
CA ILE A 48 2.80 1.02 -2.97
C ILE A 48 4.27 1.43 -3.02
N LEU A 49 4.56 2.70 -3.27
CA LEU A 49 5.94 3.18 -3.47
C LEU A 49 6.66 3.50 -2.15
N ASN A 50 5.94 4.10 -1.20
CA ASN A 50 6.53 4.69 0.00
C ASN A 50 6.22 3.90 1.29
N GLY A 51 5.35 2.89 1.23
CA GLY A 51 4.97 2.08 2.38
C GLY A 51 3.82 2.67 3.19
N LEU A 52 3.51 1.99 4.30
CA LEU A 52 2.40 2.33 5.18
C LEU A 52 2.43 3.82 5.57
N TYR A 53 1.26 4.38 5.88
CA TYR A 53 1.22 5.51 6.80
C TYR A 53 2.00 5.15 8.05
N ALA A 54 3.09 5.87 8.33
CA ALA A 54 3.72 5.79 9.62
C ALA A 54 2.69 6.29 10.63
N ARG A 55 1.97 5.37 11.31
CA ARG A 55 1.15 5.66 12.48
C ARG A 55 2.01 6.56 13.35
N ARG A 56 1.63 7.84 13.41
CA ARG A 56 2.43 8.86 14.06
C ARG A 56 2.45 8.49 15.53
N MET A 57 3.58 7.99 16.04
CA MET A 57 3.80 7.91 17.48
C MET A 57 3.83 9.34 17.98
N ILE A 58 2.68 9.82 18.48
CA ILE A 58 2.64 11.09 19.20
C ILE A 58 3.25 10.80 20.56
N ALA A 59 4.47 11.28 20.80
CA ALA A 59 4.97 11.42 22.16
C ALA A 59 4.08 12.45 22.85
N GLU A 60 3.45 12.09 23.98
CA GLU A 60 2.88 13.12 24.85
C GLU A 60 4.04 14.05 25.27
N PRO A 61 3.90 15.38 25.16
CA PRO A 61 4.84 16.27 25.79
C PRO A 61 4.70 16.04 27.29
N GLY A 62 5.64 15.28 27.86
CA GLY A 62 5.77 15.14 29.30
C GLY A 62 5.85 16.54 29.89
N ASP A 63 4.89 16.85 30.76
CA ASP A 63 4.85 18.09 31.50
C ASP A 63 6.22 18.33 32.14
N GLY A 64 6.74 19.54 31.94
CA GLY A 64 8.09 19.89 32.36
C GLY A 64 8.27 19.65 33.85
N GLU A 65 9.48 19.23 34.20
CA GLU A 65 9.97 19.03 35.57
C GLU A 65 9.59 17.68 36.21
N ARG A 66 10.40 16.66 35.89
CA ARG A 66 11.16 15.93 36.92
C ARG A 66 12.17 14.98 36.27
N ASP A 67 13.43 15.13 36.68
CA ASP A 67 14.54 14.20 36.43
C ASP A 67 14.22 12.82 37.03
N VAL A 68 13.53 11.97 36.28
CA VAL A 68 13.53 10.52 36.49
C VAL A 68 13.38 9.89 35.12
N ASN A 69 14.35 9.07 34.72
CA ASN A 69 14.34 8.14 33.60
C ASN A 69 12.91 7.64 33.23
N VAL A 70 12.21 8.38 32.35
CA VAL A 70 10.88 8.02 31.88
C VAL A 70 11.07 7.07 30.72
N ASN A 71 10.87 5.80 31.00
CA ASN A 71 10.41 4.80 30.07
C ASN A 71 9.32 5.38 29.15
N GLU A 72 9.74 5.80 27.95
CA GLU A 72 8.89 6.24 26.84
C GLU A 72 7.75 5.23 26.66
N THR A 73 6.56 5.59 27.15
CA THR A 73 5.39 4.75 27.11
C THR A 73 4.71 5.00 25.77
N PHE A 74 5.11 4.22 24.78
CA PHE A 74 4.52 4.24 23.45
C PHE A 74 3.08 3.70 23.53
N HIS A 75 2.09 4.59 23.49
CA HIS A 75 0.71 4.17 23.29
C HIS A 75 0.44 3.98 21.78
N GLU A 76 0.00 2.79 21.39
CA GLU A 76 -0.74 2.61 20.14
C GLU A 76 -1.93 3.58 20.16
N GLN A 77 -2.01 4.50 19.20
CA GLN A 77 -3.21 5.32 19.06
C GLN A 77 -4.42 4.38 18.93
N THR A 78 -5.42 4.51 19.79
CA THR A 78 -6.67 3.76 19.61
C THR A 78 -7.44 4.39 18.44
N ASP A 79 -8.19 3.59 17.66
CA ASP A 79 -8.94 4.04 16.47
C ASP A 79 -9.80 5.30 16.74
N ASP A 80 -10.25 5.49 17.99
CA ASP A 80 -11.04 6.63 18.47
C ASP A 80 -10.34 8.00 18.34
N LYS A 81 -9.02 8.04 18.09
CA LYS A 81 -8.24 9.29 17.95
C LYS A 81 -7.73 9.56 16.53
N LEU A 82 -8.06 8.70 15.56
CA LEU A 82 -7.62 8.88 14.17
C LEU A 82 -8.43 9.98 13.49
N SER A 83 -7.71 10.90 12.83
CA SER A 83 -8.33 11.88 11.97
C SER A 83 -8.92 11.23 10.72
N GLU A 84 -9.93 11.85 10.10
CA GLU A 84 -10.53 11.38 8.85
C GLU A 84 -9.49 11.17 7.72
N ARG A 85 -8.38 11.92 7.76
CA ARG A 85 -7.26 11.77 6.82
C ARG A 85 -6.47 10.48 7.05
N GLU A 86 -6.26 10.11 8.32
CA GLU A 86 -5.55 8.89 8.70
C GLU A 86 -6.38 7.66 8.37
N LEU A 87 -7.69 7.69 8.65
CA LEU A 87 -8.61 6.62 8.26
C LEU A 87 -8.61 6.39 6.74
N LYS A 88 -8.68 7.46 5.94
CA LYS A 88 -8.59 7.36 4.47
C LYS A 88 -7.26 6.79 3.99
N GLN A 89 -6.18 7.03 4.73
CA GLN A 89 -4.88 6.49 4.38
C GLN A 89 -4.77 5.00 4.76
N ILE A 90 -5.28 4.59 5.92
CA ILE A 90 -5.36 3.18 6.32
C ILE A 90 -6.18 2.39 5.29
N GLU A 91 -7.34 2.91 4.89
CA GLU A 91 -8.17 2.30 3.85
C GLU A 91 -7.40 2.18 2.52
N ALA A 92 -6.63 3.21 2.14
CA ALA A 92 -5.82 3.18 0.93
C ALA A 92 -4.65 2.18 1.02
N ASP A 93 -4.04 2.03 2.19
CA ASP A 93 -2.97 1.07 2.46
C ASP A 93 -3.49 -0.36 2.34
N ASP A 94 -4.65 -0.66 2.92
CA ASP A 94 -5.32 -1.96 2.79
C ASP A 94 -5.67 -2.26 1.33
N GLN A 95 -6.21 -1.27 0.61
CA GLN A 95 -6.49 -1.41 -0.82
C GLN A 95 -5.22 -1.61 -1.65
N ALA A 96 -4.09 -1.00 -1.27
CA ALA A 96 -2.81 -1.20 -1.93
C ALA A 96 -2.30 -2.63 -1.74
N ILE A 97 -2.34 -3.16 -0.52
CA ILE A 97 -1.96 -4.55 -0.21
C ILE A 97 -2.82 -5.50 -1.03
N GLN A 98 -4.15 -5.35 -0.98
CA GLN A 98 -5.07 -6.21 -1.75
C GLN A 98 -4.81 -6.12 -3.26
N THR A 99 -4.54 -4.92 -3.78
CA THR A 99 -4.26 -4.70 -5.20
C THR A 99 -2.99 -5.43 -5.65
N ILE A 100 -1.92 -5.37 -4.85
CA ILE A 100 -0.69 -6.12 -5.14
C ILE A 100 -0.97 -7.62 -5.06
N LEU A 101 -1.54 -8.12 -3.97
CA LEU A 101 -1.78 -9.55 -3.75
C LEU A 101 -2.66 -10.18 -4.85
N LEU A 102 -3.70 -9.48 -5.30
CA LEU A 102 -4.56 -9.92 -6.41
C LEU A 102 -3.82 -9.98 -7.76
N GLY A 103 -2.77 -9.18 -7.90
CA GLY A 103 -1.87 -9.19 -9.05
C GLY A 103 -0.81 -10.28 -8.98
N LEU A 104 -0.64 -10.99 -7.86
CA LEU A 104 0.40 -12.00 -7.70
C LEU A 104 -0.11 -13.42 -7.98
N PRO A 105 0.70 -14.26 -8.65
CA PRO A 105 0.43 -15.69 -8.72
C PRO A 105 0.67 -16.36 -7.36
N LYS A 106 -0.02 -17.48 -7.13
CA LYS A 106 -0.08 -18.18 -5.84
C LYS A 106 1.29 -18.62 -5.30
N ASP A 107 2.23 -18.92 -6.20
CA ASP A 107 3.59 -19.32 -5.85
C ASP A 107 4.43 -18.16 -5.28
N ILE A 108 4.14 -16.91 -5.68
CA ILE A 108 4.77 -15.71 -5.10
C ILE A 108 4.03 -15.29 -3.83
N TYR A 109 2.70 -15.41 -3.81
CA TYR A 109 1.87 -15.07 -2.64
C TYR A 109 2.40 -15.69 -1.35
N ALA A 110 2.68 -16.99 -1.34
CA ALA A 110 3.16 -17.70 -0.16
C ALA A 110 4.52 -17.18 0.37
N ALA A 111 5.35 -16.60 -0.51
CA ALA A 111 6.63 -16.01 -0.13
C ALA A 111 6.51 -14.60 0.44
N VAL A 112 5.38 -13.91 0.18
CA VAL A 112 5.16 -12.52 0.59
C VAL A 112 4.07 -12.34 1.64
N ASP A 113 3.33 -13.40 1.98
CA ASP A 113 2.24 -13.41 2.98
C ASP A 113 2.69 -12.99 4.39
N SER A 114 3.99 -13.11 4.70
CA SER A 114 4.56 -12.66 5.98
C SER A 114 4.77 -11.13 6.07
N TYR A 115 4.70 -10.41 4.95
CA TYR A 115 4.92 -8.96 4.93
C TYR A 115 3.63 -8.21 5.23
N LYS A 116 3.77 -7.09 5.94
CA LYS A 116 2.62 -6.35 6.49
C LYS A 116 2.23 -5.16 5.65
N THR A 117 3.10 -4.71 4.75
CA THR A 117 2.89 -3.46 3.99
C THR A 117 2.95 -3.68 2.48
N ALA A 118 2.22 -2.85 1.74
CA ALA A 118 2.22 -2.87 0.28
C ALA A 118 3.64 -2.69 -0.29
N GLN A 119 4.45 -1.82 0.31
CA GLN A 119 5.82 -1.56 -0.14
C GLN A 119 6.76 -2.74 0.12
N GLU A 120 6.68 -3.40 1.29
CA GLU A 120 7.49 -4.60 1.54
C GLU A 120 7.19 -5.70 0.54
N ILE A 121 5.90 -5.91 0.24
CA ILE A 121 5.48 -6.87 -0.80
C ILE A 121 6.02 -6.40 -2.16
N TRP A 122 5.85 -5.12 -2.51
CA TRP A 122 6.30 -4.56 -3.78
C TRP A 122 7.80 -4.69 -4.03
N LEU A 123 8.63 -4.55 -3.00
CA LEU A 123 10.09 -4.68 -3.09
C LEU A 123 10.57 -6.14 -3.18
N ARG A 124 9.69 -7.11 -2.91
CA ARG A 124 10.02 -8.54 -2.86
C ARG A 124 9.50 -9.33 -4.06
N VAL A 125 8.50 -8.80 -4.75
CA VAL A 125 7.95 -9.30 -6.02
C VAL A 125 8.91 -8.96 -7.16
#